data_AF-A0A3M1SZU9-F1
#
_entry.id   AF-A0A3M1SZU9-F1
#
_cell.length_a   1.000
_cell.length_b   1.000
_cell.length_c   1.000
_cell.angle_alpha   90.00
_cell.angle_beta   90.00
_cell.angle_gamma   90.00
#
_symmetry.space_group_name_H-M   'P 1'
#
loop_
_entity.id
_entity.type
_entity.pdbx_description
1 polymer ?
#
loop_
_entity_poly.entity_id
_entity_poly.type
_entity_poly.pdbx_seq_one_letter_code
_entity_poly.pdbx_strand_id
1 'polypeptide(L)'
;LVYTHGFGFTMSPVNTVAPSGLPEYFVRGIGANVPTGQEPNSPIEVDDPNVRVSIPLGYPRIYYGELTNTHVMTSTNTLEFDYPQGDDNAYNTYDGRGGISLGTGWRRVIFAIYLRDWRMLFTNNFTPETKILFRRNIADRIRHIAPFLRYDQPYLTIADANLDRPGESDPSSNYLYWIIDAYTTSDRYPYSDPGSHSFNYIRNSVKVVVDAYNGTVKFYVVDPTDPIVATYQKIFPGLFEPIEKLPTSLRVHLRYPVDFFNVQAERLLTYHMTDPQVFYNREDQWQIPTEIYRDESQIVEPYYLIMKLPTATSEEFILLSPITPTKRNNLIAWLAGRSDGQNYGKLLLYQFPKQELVFGPGQIEARINQQPQISEQFSLWDQQGSRVIKGNLLVIPIEQSLLYVEPIYLEAEANSLPTLVRVVVAYKDSIIMAPTLDEAIETIFNPKKSQDEDIIRSTDELIPNVDVEPRPEGDS
;
A
#
# COMPACT_ATOMS: atom_id res chain seq x y z
N LEU A 1 10.29 -16.09 -27.43
CA LEU A 1 10.11 -15.98 -25.97
C LEU A 1 8.62 -16.10 -25.67
N VAL A 2 8.22 -17.01 -24.79
CA VAL A 2 6.82 -17.20 -24.39
C VAL A 2 6.69 -16.70 -22.95
N TYR A 3 6.15 -15.48 -22.79
CA TYR A 3 5.83 -14.90 -21.49
C TYR A 3 4.48 -15.41 -21.03
N THR A 4 4.45 -16.15 -19.91
CA THR A 4 3.21 -16.77 -19.41
C THR A 4 2.75 -16.17 -18.09
N HIS A 5 3.64 -15.66 -17.24
CA HIS A 5 3.36 -15.22 -15.88
C HIS A 5 4.14 -13.94 -15.51
N GLY A 6 3.68 -13.24 -14.47
CA GLY A 6 4.44 -12.18 -13.82
C GLY A 6 5.39 -12.76 -12.78
N PHE A 7 6.41 -12.00 -12.37
CA PHE A 7 7.43 -12.49 -11.45
C PHE A 7 7.84 -11.41 -10.46
N GLY A 8 7.95 -11.78 -9.19
CA GLY A 8 8.53 -10.95 -8.15
C GLY A 8 7.56 -9.98 -7.49
N PHE A 9 8.08 -9.32 -6.46
CA PHE A 9 7.48 -8.21 -5.77
C PHE A 9 8.61 -7.32 -5.24
N THR A 10 8.30 -6.05 -4.98
CA THR A 10 9.22 -5.14 -4.30
C THR A 10 8.62 -4.76 -2.97
N MET A 11 9.49 -4.51 -1.99
CA MET A 11 9.07 -4.04 -0.67
C MET A 11 10.00 -2.92 -0.23
N SER A 12 9.40 -1.82 0.20
CA SER A 12 10.09 -0.62 0.66
C SER A 12 9.44 -0.15 1.96
N PRO A 13 10.22 0.18 3.00
CA PRO A 13 9.71 0.89 4.17
C PRO A 13 9.15 2.25 3.76
N VAL A 14 8.06 2.66 4.40
CA VAL A 14 7.37 3.92 4.08
C VAL A 14 8.08 5.17 4.63
N ASN A 15 9.03 5.01 5.55
CA ASN A 15 9.65 6.09 6.32
C ASN A 15 11.16 6.26 6.07
N THR A 16 11.77 5.50 5.17
CA THR A 16 13.20 5.64 4.84
C THR A 16 13.41 5.91 3.36
N VAL A 17 14.56 6.52 3.05
CA VAL A 17 14.94 6.92 1.70
C VAL A 17 16.42 6.62 1.52
N ALA A 18 16.80 6.15 0.34
CA ALA A 18 18.20 5.99 -0.01
C ALA A 18 18.88 7.37 -0.15
N PRO A 19 20.22 7.46 -0.06
CA PRO A 19 20.95 8.73 -0.27
C PRO A 19 20.69 9.42 -1.62
N SER A 20 20.17 8.68 -2.60
CA SER A 20 19.78 9.19 -3.91
C SER A 20 18.40 9.86 -3.94
N GLY A 21 17.65 9.85 -2.84
CA GLY A 21 16.24 10.29 -2.80
C GLY A 21 15.25 9.27 -3.35
N LEU A 22 15.74 8.12 -3.81
CA LEU A 22 14.90 7.01 -4.26
C LEU A 22 14.44 6.15 -3.06
N PRO A 23 13.34 5.39 -3.19
CA PRO A 23 12.92 4.46 -2.15
C PRO A 23 14.05 3.49 -1.80
N GLU A 24 14.28 3.31 -0.50
CA GLU A 24 15.08 2.19 -0.01
C GLU A 24 14.26 0.92 -0.18
N TYR A 25 14.84 -0.16 -0.70
CA TYR A 25 14.12 -1.40 -0.90
C TYR A 25 14.66 -2.47 0.05
N PHE A 26 13.77 -3.03 0.88
CA PHE A 26 14.08 -4.24 1.63
C PHE A 26 14.11 -5.47 0.73
N VAL A 27 13.24 -5.49 -0.29
CA VAL A 27 13.13 -6.58 -1.25
C VAL A 27 13.21 -5.98 -2.65
N ARG A 28 14.21 -6.40 -3.44
CA ARG A 28 14.48 -5.87 -4.77
C ARG A 28 15.13 -6.91 -5.68
N GLY A 29 15.25 -6.54 -6.96
CA GLY A 29 16.01 -7.30 -7.93
C GLY A 29 15.37 -8.62 -8.35
N ILE A 30 15.81 -9.12 -9.50
CA ILE A 30 15.48 -10.46 -9.99
C ILE A 30 16.76 -11.01 -10.63
N GLY A 31 17.29 -12.11 -10.10
CA GLY A 31 18.31 -12.92 -10.75
C GLY A 31 19.74 -12.33 -10.86
N ALA A 32 20.04 -11.17 -10.27
CA ALA A 32 21.31 -10.48 -10.48
C ALA A 32 22.43 -10.84 -9.48
N ASN A 33 22.13 -11.09 -8.19
CA ASN A 33 23.17 -11.33 -7.17
C ASN A 33 22.82 -12.41 -6.12
N VAL A 34 22.17 -13.50 -6.50
CA VAL A 34 21.95 -14.61 -5.55
C VAL A 34 23.24 -15.43 -5.42
N PRO A 35 23.93 -15.45 -4.26
CA PRO A 35 25.18 -16.18 -4.11
C PRO A 35 24.92 -17.69 -4.27
N THR A 36 25.62 -18.30 -5.22
CA THR A 36 25.64 -19.75 -5.42
C THR A 36 26.21 -20.44 -4.18
N GLY A 37 25.34 -20.87 -3.26
CA GLY A 37 25.74 -21.66 -2.09
C GLY A 37 25.02 -21.42 -0.77
N GLN A 38 24.08 -20.46 -0.67
CA GLN A 38 23.24 -20.27 0.53
C GLN A 38 21.75 -20.31 0.19
N GLU A 39 21.11 -21.45 0.49
CA GLU A 39 19.67 -21.77 0.31
C GLU A 39 19.12 -21.63 -1.14
N PRO A 40 18.63 -22.71 -1.81
CA PRO A 40 18.36 -22.70 -3.26
C PRO A 40 17.13 -21.90 -3.75
N ASN A 41 16.43 -21.14 -2.89
CA ASN A 41 14.97 -21.09 -2.99
C ASN A 41 14.32 -19.73 -3.33
N SER A 42 15.04 -18.69 -3.77
CA SER A 42 14.41 -17.50 -4.36
C SER A 42 15.37 -16.65 -5.20
N PRO A 43 14.97 -16.17 -6.39
CA PRO A 43 15.78 -15.25 -7.21
C PRO A 43 15.61 -13.77 -6.84
N ILE A 44 14.94 -13.44 -5.73
CA ILE A 44 14.80 -12.07 -5.22
C ILE A 44 15.90 -11.73 -4.22
N GLU A 45 16.42 -10.51 -4.28
CA GLU A 45 17.42 -9.99 -3.33
C GLU A 45 16.72 -9.37 -2.11
N VAL A 46 17.24 -9.67 -0.91
CA VAL A 46 16.81 -9.06 0.34
C VAL A 46 18.04 -8.50 1.04
N ASP A 47 18.07 -7.19 1.22
CA ASP A 47 19.25 -6.49 1.75
C ASP A 47 19.37 -6.65 3.28
N ASP A 48 18.24 -6.73 4.01
CA ASP A 48 18.21 -6.86 5.47
C ASP A 48 18.02 -8.33 5.92
N PRO A 49 18.99 -8.91 6.67
CA PRO A 49 18.88 -10.26 7.22
C PRO A 49 17.65 -10.49 8.13
N ASN A 50 17.22 -9.49 8.90
CA ASN A 50 16.05 -9.59 9.77
C ASN A 50 14.76 -9.68 8.96
N VAL A 51 14.68 -8.91 7.87
CA VAL A 51 13.57 -8.98 6.92
C VAL A 51 13.55 -10.33 6.21
N ARG A 52 14.72 -10.84 5.84
CA ARG A 52 14.86 -12.14 5.16
C ARG A 52 14.33 -13.31 6.01
N VAL A 53 14.50 -13.27 7.33
CA VAL A 53 13.96 -14.30 8.24
C VAL A 53 12.44 -14.14 8.45
N SER A 54 11.93 -12.92 8.31
CA SER A 54 10.53 -12.60 8.60
C SER A 54 9.59 -12.81 7.41
N ILE A 55 10.12 -12.85 6.18
CA ILE A 55 9.32 -12.94 4.95
C ILE A 55 9.59 -14.25 4.21
N PRO A 56 8.55 -15.06 3.94
CA PRO A 56 8.70 -16.25 3.13
C PRO A 56 8.85 -15.84 1.66
N LEU A 57 10.05 -16.00 1.10
CA LEU A 57 10.38 -15.51 -0.26
C LEU A 57 9.93 -16.47 -1.37
N GLY A 58 10.28 -17.76 -1.22
CA GLY A 58 9.91 -18.80 -2.18
C GLY A 58 10.15 -18.43 -3.65
N TYR A 59 9.36 -18.98 -4.57
CA TYR A 59 9.34 -18.54 -5.97
C TYR A 59 8.12 -17.63 -6.22
N PRO A 60 8.31 -16.30 -6.32
CA PRO A 60 7.25 -15.29 -6.38
C PRO A 60 6.57 -15.22 -7.77
N ARG A 61 6.08 -16.34 -8.28
CA ARG A 61 5.47 -16.42 -9.61
C ARG A 61 3.99 -16.01 -9.55
N ILE A 62 3.58 -15.10 -10.42
CA ILE A 62 2.21 -14.57 -10.47
C ILE A 62 1.55 -15.07 -11.76
N TYR A 63 0.87 -16.20 -11.67
CA TYR A 63 0.03 -16.71 -12.74
C TYR A 63 -1.35 -16.04 -12.74
N TYR A 64 -1.84 -15.60 -11.59
CA TYR A 64 -3.11 -14.90 -11.42
C TYR A 64 -2.85 -13.55 -10.74
N GLY A 65 -3.21 -12.46 -11.43
CA GLY A 65 -2.98 -11.10 -10.95
C GLY A 65 -3.75 -10.07 -11.76
N GLU A 66 -3.62 -8.80 -11.41
CA GLU A 66 -4.44 -7.71 -11.97
C GLU A 66 -4.21 -7.45 -13.46
N LEU A 67 -3.00 -7.74 -13.97
CA LEU A 67 -2.64 -7.50 -15.38
C LEU A 67 -2.72 -8.77 -16.24
N THR A 68 -3.16 -9.90 -15.67
CA THR A 68 -3.19 -11.20 -16.37
C THR A 68 -4.47 -11.38 -17.19
N ASN A 69 -4.63 -10.56 -18.22
CA ASN A 69 -5.87 -10.48 -19.02
C ASN A 69 -5.97 -11.53 -20.14
N THR A 70 -4.93 -12.31 -20.36
CA THR A 70 -4.87 -13.31 -21.43
C THR A 70 -4.98 -14.73 -20.87
N HIS A 71 -5.52 -15.65 -21.66
CA HIS A 71 -5.44 -17.07 -21.35
C HIS A 71 -4.07 -17.62 -21.75
N VAL A 72 -3.55 -18.57 -20.99
CA VAL A 72 -2.28 -19.24 -21.31
C VAL A 72 -2.43 -20.75 -21.18
N MET A 73 -1.66 -21.47 -21.98
CA MET A 73 -1.52 -22.91 -21.89
C MET A 73 -0.17 -23.20 -21.24
N THR A 74 -0.20 -23.94 -20.15
CA THR A 74 0.97 -24.25 -19.34
C THR A 74 1.23 -25.75 -19.33
N SER A 75 2.39 -26.15 -18.85
CA SER A 75 2.81 -27.57 -18.85
C SER A 75 2.80 -28.14 -20.28
N THR A 76 3.43 -27.42 -21.21
CA THR A 76 3.59 -27.82 -22.62
C THR A 76 5.04 -28.25 -22.88
N ASN A 77 5.32 -28.80 -24.06
CA ASN A 77 6.70 -29.11 -24.50
C ASN A 77 7.59 -27.84 -24.64
N THR A 78 6.99 -26.65 -24.67
CA THR A 78 7.72 -25.37 -24.66
C THR A 78 7.80 -24.84 -23.24
N LEU A 79 9.03 -24.59 -22.78
CA LEU A 79 9.27 -24.02 -21.47
C LEU A 79 8.84 -22.54 -21.43
N GLU A 80 8.39 -22.11 -20.26
CA GLU A 80 7.92 -20.76 -19.99
C GLU A 80 9.10 -19.89 -19.56
N PHE A 81 9.15 -18.65 -20.06
CA PHE A 81 10.14 -17.70 -19.56
C PHE A 81 9.84 -17.34 -18.10
N ASP A 82 10.85 -17.39 -17.22
CA ASP A 82 10.75 -17.09 -15.79
C ASP A 82 11.37 -15.71 -15.50
N TYR A 83 12.70 -15.59 -15.59
CA TYR A 83 13.44 -14.34 -15.37
C TYR A 83 14.78 -14.33 -16.12
N PRO A 84 15.37 -13.14 -16.38
CA PRO A 84 16.71 -13.07 -16.95
C PRO A 84 17.76 -13.48 -15.91
N GLN A 85 18.72 -14.33 -16.29
CA GLN A 85 19.79 -14.83 -15.43
C GLN A 85 21.15 -14.54 -16.07
N GLY A 86 21.70 -13.36 -15.80
CA GLY A 86 22.93 -12.88 -16.46
C GLY A 86 22.71 -12.71 -17.96
N ASP A 87 23.56 -13.35 -18.77
CA ASP A 87 23.44 -13.37 -20.23
C ASP A 87 22.44 -14.45 -20.75
N ASP A 88 21.99 -15.34 -19.86
CA ASP A 88 21.04 -16.41 -20.15
C ASP A 88 19.63 -16.09 -19.61
N ASN A 89 18.65 -16.93 -19.96
CA ASN A 89 17.28 -16.84 -19.44
C ASN A 89 16.95 -18.08 -18.60
N ALA A 90 16.37 -17.87 -17.42
CA ALA A 90 15.76 -18.93 -16.64
C ALA A 90 14.38 -19.29 -17.23
N TYR A 91 14.08 -20.58 -17.24
CA TYR A 91 12.81 -21.10 -17.72
C TYR A 91 12.16 -22.00 -16.69
N ASN A 92 10.83 -22.02 -16.69
CA ASN A 92 10.03 -22.81 -15.78
C ASN A 92 8.97 -23.63 -16.54
N THR A 93 8.45 -24.66 -15.87
CA THR A 93 7.21 -25.33 -16.28
C THR A 93 6.22 -25.21 -15.14
N TYR A 94 5.01 -24.72 -15.41
CA TYR A 94 3.98 -24.67 -14.38
C TYR A 94 3.68 -26.07 -13.83
N ASP A 95 3.81 -26.21 -12.52
CA ASP A 95 3.51 -27.42 -11.75
C ASP A 95 2.34 -27.22 -10.77
N GLY A 96 1.74 -26.02 -10.76
CA GLY A 96 0.64 -25.67 -9.90
C GLY A 96 -0.64 -26.47 -10.18
N ARG A 97 -1.55 -26.48 -9.22
CA ARG A 97 -2.82 -27.20 -9.29
C ARG A 97 -3.88 -26.44 -10.09
N GLY A 98 -3.66 -25.14 -10.32
CA GLY A 98 -4.56 -24.25 -11.04
C GLY A 98 -4.81 -24.64 -12.49
N GLY A 99 -5.90 -24.08 -13.05
CA GLY A 99 -6.28 -24.29 -14.44
C GLY A 99 -7.12 -25.55 -14.70
N ILE A 100 -7.49 -25.71 -15.97
CA ILE A 100 -8.30 -26.85 -16.44
C ILE A 100 -7.40 -27.74 -17.28
N SER A 101 -7.26 -29.00 -16.89
CA SER A 101 -6.51 -29.97 -17.69
C SER A 101 -7.21 -30.21 -19.02
N LEU A 102 -6.49 -29.91 -20.11
CA LEU A 102 -6.94 -30.15 -21.48
C LEU A 102 -6.87 -31.64 -21.82
N GLY A 103 -5.86 -32.34 -21.29
CA GLY A 103 -5.61 -33.76 -21.52
C GLY A 103 -5.55 -34.12 -23.01
N THR A 104 -5.73 -35.41 -23.31
CA THR A 104 -5.87 -35.93 -24.67
C THR A 104 -7.34 -36.23 -24.97
N GLY A 105 -8.11 -35.27 -25.52
CA GLY A 105 -9.51 -35.55 -25.87
C GLY A 105 -10.41 -34.36 -26.23
N TRP A 106 -11.72 -34.58 -26.10
CA TRP A 106 -12.80 -33.65 -26.50
C TRP A 106 -12.77 -32.29 -25.82
N ARG A 107 -12.17 -32.17 -24.62
CA ARG A 107 -11.98 -30.88 -23.95
C ARG A 107 -11.18 -29.90 -24.81
N ARG A 108 -10.21 -30.40 -25.58
CA ARG A 108 -9.43 -29.63 -26.54
C ARG A 108 -10.31 -29.02 -27.63
N VAL A 109 -11.32 -29.74 -28.10
CA VAL A 109 -12.32 -29.26 -29.09
C VAL A 109 -13.19 -28.17 -28.49
N ILE A 110 -13.68 -28.36 -27.27
CA ILE A 110 -14.49 -27.34 -26.60
C ILE A 110 -13.71 -26.04 -26.41
N PHE A 111 -12.48 -26.13 -25.90
CA PHE A 111 -11.66 -24.93 -25.72
C PHE A 111 -11.24 -24.30 -27.04
N ALA A 112 -10.98 -25.08 -28.09
CA ALA A 112 -10.73 -24.55 -29.42
C ALA A 112 -11.93 -23.74 -29.96
N ILE A 113 -13.17 -24.23 -29.75
CA ILE A 113 -14.39 -23.50 -30.12
C ILE A 113 -14.56 -22.25 -29.26
N TYR A 114 -14.43 -22.40 -27.93
CA TYR A 114 -14.68 -21.34 -26.96
C TYR A 114 -13.69 -20.18 -27.09
N LEU A 115 -12.40 -20.48 -27.24
CA LEU A 115 -11.33 -19.49 -27.44
C LEU A 115 -11.19 -19.04 -28.89
N ARG A 116 -11.93 -19.69 -29.81
CA ARG A 116 -11.82 -19.50 -31.26
C ARG A 116 -10.40 -19.72 -31.80
N ASP A 117 -9.67 -20.65 -31.21
CA ASP A 117 -8.33 -21.03 -31.64
C ASP A 117 -8.29 -22.50 -32.08
N TRP A 118 -8.45 -22.70 -33.39
CA TRP A 118 -8.37 -24.03 -34.00
C TRP A 118 -6.96 -24.60 -34.03
N ARG A 119 -5.91 -23.77 -33.94
CA ARG A 119 -4.51 -24.25 -33.91
C ARG A 119 -4.26 -25.10 -32.68
N MET A 120 -5.03 -24.86 -31.61
CA MET A 120 -5.03 -25.68 -30.43
C MET A 120 -5.25 -27.15 -30.74
N LEU A 121 -5.99 -27.56 -31.79
CA LEU A 121 -6.24 -28.98 -32.10
C LEU A 121 -5.08 -29.70 -32.79
N PHE A 122 -4.26 -28.95 -33.53
CA PHE A 122 -3.24 -29.52 -34.42
C PHE A 122 -1.81 -29.36 -33.89
N THR A 123 -1.63 -28.60 -32.80
CA THR A 123 -0.29 -28.42 -32.19
C THR A 123 0.24 -29.71 -31.55
N ASN A 124 1.53 -29.97 -31.74
CA ASN A 124 2.27 -31.07 -31.10
C ASN A 124 2.92 -30.66 -29.77
N ASN A 125 2.72 -29.42 -29.33
CA ASN A 125 3.34 -28.92 -28.10
C ASN A 125 2.56 -29.34 -26.84
N PHE A 126 1.31 -29.78 -26.97
CA PHE A 126 0.49 -30.18 -25.82
C PHE A 126 0.83 -31.59 -25.36
N THR A 127 0.98 -31.73 -24.05
CA THR A 127 1.15 -33.00 -23.35
C THR A 127 -0.16 -33.34 -22.61
N PRO A 128 -0.32 -34.58 -22.10
CA PRO A 128 -1.48 -34.94 -21.26
C PRO A 128 -1.63 -34.06 -20.02
N GLU A 129 -0.53 -33.47 -19.53
CA GLU A 129 -0.47 -32.61 -18.35
C GLU A 129 -0.85 -31.16 -18.67
N THR A 130 -0.92 -30.78 -19.95
CA THR A 130 -1.20 -29.39 -20.37
C THR A 130 -2.49 -28.87 -19.76
N LYS A 131 -2.38 -27.70 -19.13
CA LYS A 131 -3.50 -26.99 -18.51
C LYS A 131 -3.76 -25.69 -19.23
N ILE A 132 -5.04 -25.33 -19.33
CA ILE A 132 -5.43 -23.97 -19.69
C ILE A 132 -5.69 -23.17 -18.42
N LEU A 133 -4.93 -22.09 -18.25
CA LEU A 133 -5.19 -21.09 -17.24
C LEU A 133 -6.13 -20.04 -17.83
N PHE A 134 -7.36 -20.01 -17.33
CA PHE A 134 -8.44 -19.16 -17.83
C PHE A 134 -8.94 -18.18 -16.76
N ARG A 135 -9.43 -16.99 -17.19
CA ARG A 135 -9.83 -15.86 -16.32
C ARG A 135 -8.79 -15.55 -15.26
N ARG A 136 -7.57 -15.26 -15.70
CA ARG A 136 -6.43 -15.06 -14.79
C ARG A 136 -6.50 -13.75 -14.03
N ASN A 137 -7.08 -12.71 -14.66
CA ASN A 137 -7.44 -11.47 -14.00
C ASN A 137 -8.30 -11.77 -12.76
N ILE A 138 -7.78 -11.40 -11.59
CA ILE A 138 -8.38 -11.71 -10.30
C ILE A 138 -9.73 -11.01 -10.10
N ALA A 139 -9.87 -9.76 -10.55
CA ALA A 139 -11.11 -9.00 -10.43
C ALA A 139 -12.21 -9.61 -11.31
N ASP A 140 -11.88 -10.01 -12.54
CA ASP A 140 -12.83 -10.72 -13.39
C ASP A 140 -13.18 -12.08 -12.81
N ARG A 141 -12.19 -12.82 -12.30
CA ARG A 141 -12.37 -14.15 -11.71
C ARG A 141 -13.36 -14.12 -10.55
N ILE A 142 -13.17 -13.24 -9.58
CA ILE A 142 -14.04 -13.15 -8.39
C ILE A 142 -15.46 -12.70 -8.78
N ARG A 143 -15.59 -11.72 -9.69
CA ARG A 143 -16.91 -11.26 -10.19
C ARG A 143 -17.65 -12.35 -10.94
N HIS A 144 -16.96 -13.25 -11.65
CA HIS A 144 -17.59 -14.40 -12.28
C HIS A 144 -18.05 -15.46 -11.27
N ILE A 145 -17.35 -15.62 -10.15
CA ILE A 145 -17.71 -16.60 -9.12
C ILE A 145 -18.88 -16.12 -8.26
N ALA A 146 -18.85 -14.87 -7.80
CA ALA A 146 -19.88 -14.31 -6.94
C ALA A 146 -20.31 -12.89 -7.40
N PRO A 147 -21.00 -12.76 -8.56
CA PRO A 147 -21.36 -11.47 -9.16
C PRO A 147 -22.30 -10.60 -8.31
N PHE A 148 -22.87 -11.16 -7.26
CA PHE A 148 -23.80 -10.50 -6.35
C PHE A 148 -23.10 -9.73 -5.21
N LEU A 149 -21.77 -9.87 -5.07
CA LEU A 149 -20.97 -9.04 -4.16
C LEU A 149 -20.38 -7.85 -4.92
N ARG A 150 -20.22 -6.72 -4.24
CA ARG A 150 -19.38 -5.62 -4.72
C ARG A 150 -17.96 -5.84 -4.22
N TYR A 151 -16.96 -5.48 -5.01
CA TYR A 151 -15.55 -5.75 -4.69
C TYR A 151 -14.76 -4.46 -4.67
N ASP A 152 -13.87 -4.34 -3.70
CA ASP A 152 -12.85 -3.30 -3.59
C ASP A 152 -11.62 -3.64 -4.46
N GLN A 153 -10.63 -2.76 -4.45
CA GLN A 153 -9.32 -2.98 -5.06
C GLN A 153 -8.54 -4.06 -4.30
N PRO A 154 -7.91 -4.99 -5.02
CA PRO A 154 -7.09 -6.03 -4.42
C PRO A 154 -5.78 -5.46 -3.86
N TYR A 155 -5.19 -6.14 -2.88
CA TYR A 155 -3.83 -5.87 -2.44
C TYR A 155 -3.04 -7.16 -2.27
N LEU A 156 -1.76 -7.12 -2.63
CA LEU A 156 -0.86 -8.27 -2.55
C LEU A 156 -0.36 -8.43 -1.11
N THR A 157 -0.35 -9.67 -0.64
CA THR A 157 0.11 -10.07 0.69
C THR A 157 1.08 -11.24 0.55
N ILE A 158 2.18 -11.19 1.30
CA ILE A 158 3.16 -12.27 1.38
C ILE A 158 2.96 -12.99 2.70
N ALA A 159 2.55 -14.26 2.67
CA ALA A 159 2.26 -15.02 3.88
C ALA A 159 2.40 -16.52 3.64
N ASP A 160 2.87 -17.25 4.66
CA ASP A 160 2.79 -18.71 4.66
C ASP A 160 1.42 -19.16 5.13
N ALA A 161 0.51 -19.43 4.18
CA ALA A 161 -0.83 -19.91 4.47
C ALA A 161 -0.87 -21.32 5.12
N ASN A 162 0.23 -22.08 5.05
CA ASN A 162 0.34 -23.43 5.61
C ASN A 162 0.98 -23.45 7.01
N LEU A 163 1.34 -22.29 7.56
CA LEU A 163 1.92 -22.17 8.91
C LEU A 163 1.10 -22.91 9.98
N ASP A 164 -0.23 -22.81 9.89
CA ASP A 164 -1.16 -23.45 10.84
C ASP A 164 -1.45 -24.93 10.52
N ARG A 165 -0.88 -25.47 9.44
CA ARG A 165 -1.10 -26.83 8.92
C ARG A 165 0.23 -27.54 8.59
N PRO A 166 1.06 -27.84 9.60
CA PRO A 166 2.33 -28.52 9.38
C PRO A 166 2.10 -29.92 8.78
N GLY A 167 2.51 -30.11 7.52
CA GLY A 167 2.39 -31.38 6.78
C GLY A 167 1.75 -31.26 5.40
N GLU A 168 1.03 -30.17 5.11
CA GLU A 168 0.59 -29.81 3.75
C GLU A 168 1.68 -28.94 3.10
N SER A 169 2.79 -29.53 2.66
CA SER A 169 3.78 -28.78 1.87
C SER A 169 3.19 -28.47 0.50
N ASP A 170 3.07 -27.18 0.18
CA ASP A 170 2.77 -26.78 -1.19
C ASP A 170 4.03 -26.96 -2.04
N PRO A 171 4.04 -27.83 -3.07
CA PRO A 171 5.22 -28.06 -3.89
C PRO A 171 5.73 -26.78 -4.58
N SER A 172 4.89 -25.76 -4.74
CA SER A 172 5.22 -24.52 -5.45
C SER A 172 5.98 -23.46 -4.65
N SER A 173 6.22 -23.63 -3.34
CA SER A 173 6.91 -22.63 -2.49
C SER A 173 6.51 -21.19 -2.82
N ASN A 174 5.21 -20.90 -2.98
CA ASN A 174 4.73 -19.58 -3.35
C ASN A 174 3.84 -19.02 -2.24
N TYR A 175 4.18 -17.81 -1.81
CA TYR A 175 3.61 -17.17 -0.64
C TYR A 175 2.79 -15.92 -0.98
N LEU A 176 2.51 -15.71 -2.27
CA LEU A 176 1.80 -14.54 -2.77
C LEU A 176 0.29 -14.79 -2.81
N TYR A 177 -0.45 -13.97 -2.08
CA TYR A 177 -1.90 -14.00 -2.01
C TYR A 177 -2.47 -12.60 -2.25
N TRP A 178 -3.48 -12.51 -3.10
CA TRP A 178 -4.29 -11.29 -3.22
C TRP A 178 -5.42 -11.35 -2.20
N ILE A 179 -5.57 -10.28 -1.43
CA ILE A 179 -6.71 -10.09 -0.54
C ILE A 179 -7.61 -8.99 -1.13
N ILE A 180 -8.92 -9.24 -1.16
CA ILE A 180 -9.93 -8.33 -1.69
C ILE A 180 -11.07 -8.21 -0.69
N ASP A 181 -11.45 -6.98 -0.35
CA ASP A 181 -12.67 -6.69 0.39
C ASP A 181 -13.90 -6.86 -0.49
N ALA A 182 -14.92 -7.53 0.03
CA ALA A 182 -16.17 -7.75 -0.67
C ALA A 182 -17.37 -7.36 0.19
N TYR A 183 -18.23 -6.54 -0.42
CA TYR A 183 -19.35 -5.89 0.23
C TYR A 183 -20.68 -6.51 -0.18
N THR A 184 -21.55 -6.70 0.81
CA THR A 184 -22.98 -6.83 0.53
C THR A 184 -23.58 -5.45 0.46
N THR A 185 -24.41 -5.20 -0.55
CA THR A 185 -25.07 -3.90 -0.74
C THR A 185 -26.54 -4.07 -1.06
N SER A 186 -27.34 -3.07 -0.70
CA SER A 186 -28.75 -2.98 -1.09
C SER A 186 -29.14 -1.52 -1.29
N ASP A 187 -30.09 -1.28 -2.19
CA ASP A 187 -30.75 -0.01 -2.49
C ASP A 187 -32.14 0.10 -1.84
N ARG A 188 -32.54 -0.91 -1.05
CA ARG A 188 -33.90 -1.06 -0.51
C ARG A 188 -33.98 -0.95 1.00
N TYR A 189 -32.93 -0.50 1.67
CA TYR A 189 -32.97 -0.37 3.13
C TYR A 189 -33.86 0.82 3.51
N PRO A 190 -34.91 0.62 4.32
CA PRO A 190 -35.87 1.67 4.61
C PRO A 190 -35.23 2.77 5.47
N TYR A 191 -35.65 4.02 5.27
CA TYR A 191 -35.20 5.18 6.05
C TYR A 191 -33.67 5.39 6.06
N SER A 192 -32.98 4.97 4.99
CA SER A 192 -31.55 5.20 4.80
C SER A 192 -31.31 6.11 3.61
N ASP A 193 -30.49 7.14 3.83
CA ASP A 193 -30.09 8.12 2.82
C ASP A 193 -28.89 7.60 2.01
N PRO A 194 -29.06 7.31 0.70
CA PRO A 194 -27.99 6.81 -0.16
C PRO A 194 -26.90 7.85 -0.44
N GLY A 195 -27.16 9.15 -0.20
CA GLY A 195 -26.23 10.21 -0.58
C GLY A 195 -25.93 10.20 -2.07
N SER A 196 -24.65 10.11 -2.41
CA SER A 196 -24.16 10.02 -3.79
C SER A 196 -24.09 8.58 -4.33
N HIS A 197 -24.35 7.57 -3.50
CA HIS A 197 -24.17 6.17 -3.87
C HIS A 197 -25.41 5.55 -4.51
N SER A 198 -25.20 4.47 -5.28
CA SER A 198 -26.28 3.64 -5.84
C SER A 198 -26.88 2.63 -4.85
N PHE A 199 -26.49 2.70 -3.58
CA PHE A 199 -26.93 1.82 -2.50
C PHE A 199 -27.21 2.66 -1.25
N ASN A 200 -28.06 2.15 -0.37
CA ASN A 200 -28.33 2.74 0.95
C ASN A 200 -28.10 1.75 2.10
N TYR A 201 -27.50 0.60 1.79
CA TYR A 201 -26.97 -0.38 2.72
C TYR A 201 -25.64 -0.91 2.20
N ILE A 202 -24.66 -1.00 3.07
CA ILE A 202 -23.36 -1.61 2.79
C ILE A 202 -22.81 -2.28 4.05
N ARG A 203 -22.21 -3.46 3.89
CA ARG A 203 -21.44 -4.16 4.93
C ARG A 203 -20.18 -4.77 4.33
N ASN A 204 -19.06 -4.66 5.05
CA ASN A 204 -17.84 -5.42 4.78
C ASN A 204 -17.98 -6.85 5.29
N SER A 205 -18.79 -7.64 4.59
CA SER A 205 -19.20 -8.95 5.07
C SER A 205 -18.23 -10.07 4.69
N VAL A 206 -17.43 -9.90 3.64
CA VAL A 206 -16.62 -10.97 3.06
C VAL A 206 -15.21 -10.48 2.73
N LYS A 207 -14.22 -11.32 3.01
CA LYS A 207 -12.85 -11.20 2.50
C LYS A 207 -12.61 -12.29 1.48
N VAL A 208 -12.05 -11.93 0.35
CA VAL A 208 -11.69 -12.89 -0.70
C VAL A 208 -10.18 -13.02 -0.73
N VAL A 209 -9.70 -14.26 -0.69
CA VAL A 209 -8.28 -14.56 -0.86
C VAL A 209 -8.10 -15.31 -2.17
N VAL A 210 -7.20 -14.83 -3.01
CA VAL A 210 -6.82 -15.45 -4.28
C VAL A 210 -5.35 -15.82 -4.24
N ASP A 211 -5.05 -17.09 -4.37
CA ASP A 211 -3.68 -17.59 -4.55
C ASP A 211 -3.13 -17.10 -5.90
N ALA A 212 -2.02 -16.36 -5.88
CA ALA A 212 -1.42 -15.77 -7.09
C ALA A 212 -0.82 -16.82 -8.04
N TYR A 213 -0.54 -18.03 -7.55
CA TYR A 213 0.03 -19.15 -8.31
C TYR A 213 -1.03 -20.09 -8.87
N ASN A 214 -1.94 -20.55 -8.01
CA ASN A 214 -2.96 -21.53 -8.37
C ASN A 214 -4.27 -20.89 -8.85
N GLY A 215 -4.52 -19.63 -8.51
CA GLY A 215 -5.79 -18.95 -8.81
C GLY A 215 -6.97 -19.52 -8.02
N THR A 216 -6.69 -20.25 -6.94
CA THR A 216 -7.69 -20.74 -5.99
C THR A 216 -8.30 -19.54 -5.28
N VAL A 217 -9.63 -19.47 -5.28
CA VAL A 217 -10.38 -18.37 -4.65
C VAL A 217 -11.11 -18.91 -3.43
N LYS A 218 -10.96 -18.26 -2.28
CA LYS A 218 -11.71 -18.56 -1.06
C LYS A 218 -12.41 -17.30 -0.56
N PHE A 219 -13.68 -17.45 -0.18
CA PHE A 219 -14.50 -16.37 0.38
C PHE A 219 -14.67 -16.61 1.87
N TYR A 220 -14.18 -15.71 2.71
CA TYR A 220 -14.27 -15.77 4.16
C TYR A 220 -15.28 -14.75 4.68
N VAL A 221 -16.25 -15.19 5.48
CA VAL A 221 -17.27 -14.30 6.07
C VAL A 221 -16.73 -13.66 7.33
N VAL A 222 -16.61 -12.33 7.31
CA VAL A 222 -16.09 -11.49 8.41
C VAL A 222 -17.21 -10.91 9.27
N ASP A 223 -18.35 -10.55 8.68
CA ASP A 223 -19.53 -10.11 9.42
C ASP A 223 -20.66 -11.17 9.29
N PRO A 224 -20.68 -12.20 10.15
CA PRO A 224 -21.73 -13.22 10.11
C PRO A 224 -23.10 -12.68 10.57
N THR A 225 -23.16 -11.45 11.11
CA THR A 225 -24.42 -10.83 11.54
C THR A 225 -25.16 -10.13 10.40
N ASP A 226 -24.49 -9.93 9.25
CA ASP A 226 -25.13 -9.36 8.07
C ASP A 226 -26.18 -10.33 7.49
N PRO A 227 -27.47 -9.95 7.45
CA PRO A 227 -28.53 -10.82 6.94
C PRO A 227 -28.38 -11.16 5.44
N ILE A 228 -27.72 -10.30 4.65
CA ILE A 228 -27.52 -10.53 3.23
C ILE A 228 -26.52 -11.68 3.02
N VAL A 229 -25.33 -11.60 3.63
CA VAL A 229 -24.35 -12.68 3.52
C VAL A 229 -24.87 -13.97 4.14
N ALA A 230 -25.57 -13.92 5.26
CA ALA A 230 -26.18 -15.09 5.89
C ALA A 230 -27.19 -15.80 4.96
N THR A 231 -27.90 -15.04 4.12
CA THR A 231 -28.79 -15.60 3.10
C THR A 231 -28.00 -16.25 1.98
N TYR A 232 -26.94 -15.61 1.48
CA TYR A 232 -26.08 -16.21 0.46
C TYR A 232 -25.37 -17.47 0.93
N GLN A 233 -24.97 -17.55 2.20
CA GLN A 233 -24.42 -18.78 2.80
C GLN A 233 -25.42 -19.94 2.75
N LYS A 234 -26.71 -19.68 2.93
CA LYS A 234 -27.77 -20.72 2.83
C LYS A 234 -28.00 -21.15 1.37
N ILE A 235 -27.92 -20.22 0.42
CA ILE A 235 -28.09 -20.50 -1.00
C ILE A 235 -26.87 -21.27 -1.56
N PHE A 236 -25.66 -20.91 -1.12
CA PHE A 236 -24.39 -21.44 -1.60
C PHE A 236 -23.51 -21.98 -0.45
N PRO A 237 -23.88 -23.12 0.15
CA PRO A 237 -23.22 -23.64 1.35
C PRO A 237 -21.74 -24.00 1.17
N GLY A 238 -21.28 -24.23 -0.07
CA GLY A 238 -19.88 -24.53 -0.38
C GLY A 238 -19.03 -23.34 -0.82
N LEU A 239 -19.62 -22.14 -0.95
CA LEU A 239 -18.91 -20.96 -1.45
C LEU A 239 -18.16 -20.21 -0.34
N PHE A 240 -18.76 -20.15 0.85
CA PHE A 240 -18.30 -19.32 1.95
C PHE A 240 -17.70 -20.15 3.08
N GLU A 241 -16.58 -19.68 3.60
CA GLU A 241 -15.92 -20.21 4.78
C GLU A 241 -16.01 -19.21 5.94
N PRO A 242 -16.04 -19.66 7.20
CA PRO A 242 -15.94 -18.77 8.36
C PRO A 242 -14.54 -18.17 8.47
N ILE A 243 -14.41 -16.93 8.97
CA ILE A 243 -13.13 -16.19 9.08
C ILE A 243 -12.09 -16.92 9.94
N GLU A 244 -12.53 -17.78 10.86
CA GLU A 244 -11.68 -18.61 11.70
C GLU A 244 -10.83 -19.59 10.86
N LYS A 245 -11.28 -19.96 9.65
CA LYS A 245 -10.51 -20.80 8.71
C LYS A 245 -9.46 -20.03 7.91
N LEU A 246 -9.48 -18.70 7.93
CA LEU A 246 -8.42 -17.90 7.31
C LEU A 246 -7.11 -18.15 8.09
N PRO A 247 -6.01 -18.54 7.42
CA PRO A 247 -4.72 -18.74 8.08
C PRO A 247 -4.29 -17.53 8.89
N THR A 248 -3.69 -17.76 10.05
CA THR A 248 -3.28 -16.70 10.98
C THR A 248 -2.29 -15.74 10.34
N SER A 249 -1.36 -16.27 9.53
CA SER A 249 -0.40 -15.50 8.74
C SER A 249 -1.07 -14.53 7.75
N LEU A 250 -2.21 -14.89 7.16
CA LEU A 250 -2.98 -13.97 6.29
C LEU A 250 -3.87 -13.03 7.10
N ARG A 251 -4.38 -13.48 8.25
CA ARG A 251 -5.28 -12.70 9.10
C ARG A 251 -4.63 -11.43 9.64
N VAL A 252 -3.33 -11.47 9.96
CA VAL A 252 -2.57 -10.29 10.44
C VAL A 252 -2.32 -9.24 9.36
N HIS A 253 -2.56 -9.57 8.09
CA HIS A 253 -2.47 -8.63 6.97
C HIS A 253 -3.84 -8.07 6.54
N LEU A 254 -4.90 -8.35 7.29
CA LEU A 254 -6.20 -7.74 7.03
C LEU A 254 -6.15 -6.25 7.36
N ARG A 255 -6.63 -5.42 6.43
CA ARG A 255 -6.75 -3.97 6.62
C ARG A 255 -8.22 -3.55 6.65
N TYR A 256 -8.50 -2.44 7.33
CA TYR A 256 -9.82 -1.80 7.25
C TYR A 256 -9.95 -1.11 5.90
N PRO A 257 -10.94 -1.43 5.06
CA PRO A 257 -10.92 -0.95 3.68
C PRO A 257 -11.34 0.52 3.55
N VAL A 258 -10.71 1.17 2.57
CA VAL A 258 -10.84 2.61 2.31
C VAL A 258 -12.23 2.94 1.75
N ASP A 259 -12.76 2.15 0.81
CA ASP A 259 -14.07 2.42 0.20
C ASP A 259 -15.19 2.40 1.24
N PHE A 260 -15.22 1.37 2.09
CA PHE A 260 -16.22 1.28 3.18
C PHE A 260 -16.06 2.40 4.20
N PHE A 261 -14.82 2.70 4.57
CA PHE A 261 -14.51 3.79 5.49
C PHE A 261 -14.99 5.14 4.94
N ASN A 262 -14.76 5.42 3.65
CA ASN A 262 -15.19 6.64 2.99
C ASN A 262 -16.71 6.80 3.03
N VAL A 263 -17.47 5.74 2.74
CA VAL A 263 -18.94 5.76 2.84
C VAL A 263 -19.38 6.13 4.26
N GLN A 264 -18.78 5.50 5.28
CA GLN A 264 -19.12 5.75 6.68
C GLN A 264 -18.74 7.17 7.11
N ALA A 265 -17.57 7.64 6.71
CA ALA A 265 -17.10 9.00 6.96
C ALA A 265 -18.06 10.01 6.33
N GLU A 266 -18.42 9.85 5.04
CA GLU A 266 -19.34 10.73 4.31
C GLU A 266 -20.69 10.87 5.03
N ARG A 267 -21.25 9.76 5.53
CA ARG A 267 -22.50 9.79 6.30
C ARG A 267 -22.31 10.50 7.64
N LEU A 268 -21.20 10.24 8.34
CA LEU A 268 -20.89 10.86 9.63
C LEU A 268 -20.81 12.39 9.53
N LEU A 269 -20.34 12.95 8.40
CA LEU A 269 -20.21 14.40 8.21
C LEU A 269 -21.51 15.17 8.43
N THR A 270 -22.65 14.52 8.21
CA THR A 270 -23.99 15.13 8.38
C THR A 270 -24.73 14.52 9.58
N TYR A 271 -24.71 13.19 9.71
CA TYR A 271 -25.57 12.48 10.68
C TYR A 271 -24.99 12.40 12.09
N HIS A 272 -23.81 12.98 12.36
CA HIS A 272 -23.36 13.20 13.74
C HIS A 272 -24.25 14.23 14.48
N MET A 273 -24.93 15.13 13.75
CA MET A 273 -25.89 16.08 14.30
C MET A 273 -27.18 15.37 14.69
N THR A 274 -27.36 15.14 15.99
CA THR A 274 -28.54 14.44 16.54
C THR A 274 -29.67 15.39 16.97
N ASP A 275 -29.37 16.68 17.20
CA ASP A 275 -30.39 17.69 17.50
C ASP A 275 -31.15 18.11 16.21
N PRO A 276 -32.49 18.00 16.18
CA PRO A 276 -33.27 18.28 14.97
C PRO A 276 -33.16 19.71 14.45
N GLN A 277 -33.01 20.70 15.33
CA GLN A 277 -32.92 22.10 14.93
C GLN A 277 -31.55 22.40 14.32
N VAL A 278 -30.48 21.91 14.95
CA VAL A 278 -29.10 21.98 14.43
C VAL A 278 -29.00 21.27 13.08
N PHE A 279 -29.60 20.09 12.96
CA PHE A 279 -29.62 19.31 11.72
C PHE A 279 -30.38 20.03 10.60
N TYR A 280 -31.58 20.54 10.89
CA TYR A 280 -32.40 21.26 9.91
C TYR A 280 -31.69 22.52 9.39
N ASN A 281 -31.01 23.26 10.26
CA ASN A 281 -30.26 24.47 9.90
C ASN A 281 -28.86 24.19 9.34
N ARG A 282 -28.38 22.93 9.36
CA ARG A 282 -27.01 22.53 9.03
C ARG A 282 -25.96 23.40 9.72
N GLU A 283 -26.15 23.65 11.02
CA GLU A 283 -25.32 24.58 11.78
C GLU A 283 -23.90 24.04 12.03
N ASP A 284 -23.75 22.72 12.22
CA ASP A 284 -22.49 22.02 12.49
C ASP A 284 -22.15 21.02 11.36
N GLN A 285 -22.33 21.41 10.10
CA GLN A 285 -21.96 20.57 8.96
C GLN A 285 -20.44 20.37 8.89
N TRP A 286 -20.01 19.12 8.77
CA TRP A 286 -18.60 18.77 8.59
C TRP A 286 -18.28 18.46 7.13
N GLN A 287 -16.99 18.48 6.81
CA GLN A 287 -16.41 18.08 5.53
C GLN A 287 -15.06 17.39 5.75
N ILE A 288 -14.63 16.63 4.75
CA ILE A 288 -13.23 16.20 4.67
C ILE A 288 -12.42 17.42 4.21
N PRO A 289 -11.29 17.76 4.86
CA PRO A 289 -10.49 18.90 4.46
C PRO A 289 -9.89 18.70 3.06
N THR A 290 -9.49 19.81 2.47
CA THR A 290 -8.70 19.84 1.24
C THR A 290 -7.22 20.02 1.54
N GLU A 291 -6.39 19.48 0.66
CA GLU A 291 -4.93 19.63 0.60
C GLU A 291 -4.49 20.03 -0.82
N ILE A 292 -3.24 20.44 -0.98
CA ILE A 292 -2.60 20.75 -2.25
C ILE A 292 -1.63 19.62 -2.59
N TYR A 293 -1.99 18.81 -3.59
CA TYR A 293 -1.13 17.75 -4.11
C TYR A 293 -0.70 18.09 -5.54
N ARG A 294 0.61 18.08 -5.83
CA ARG A 294 1.13 18.42 -7.17
C ARG A 294 0.52 19.70 -7.78
N ASP A 295 0.29 20.71 -6.94
CA ASP A 295 -0.32 22.01 -7.27
C ASP A 295 -1.84 22.03 -7.49
N GLU A 296 -2.52 20.89 -7.31
CA GLU A 296 -3.97 20.77 -7.42
C GLU A 296 -4.62 20.66 -6.03
N SER A 297 -5.73 21.37 -5.84
CA SER A 297 -6.53 21.21 -4.63
C SER A 297 -7.34 19.92 -4.72
N GLN A 298 -7.10 18.99 -3.80
CA GLN A 298 -7.83 17.73 -3.68
C GLN A 298 -8.37 17.54 -2.27
N ILE A 299 -9.27 16.57 -2.10
CA ILE A 299 -9.77 16.15 -0.79
C ILE A 299 -8.71 15.24 -0.16
N VAL A 300 -8.46 15.39 1.14
CA VAL A 300 -7.53 14.50 1.85
C VAL A 300 -8.07 13.07 1.81
N GLU A 301 -7.31 12.16 1.20
CA GLU A 301 -7.62 10.72 1.22
C GLU A 301 -7.26 10.11 2.58
N PRO A 302 -8.03 9.12 3.07
CA PRO A 302 -7.64 8.39 4.27
C PRO A 302 -6.33 7.63 4.06
N TYR A 303 -5.44 7.68 5.06
CA TYR A 303 -4.12 7.03 4.98
C TYR A 303 -3.91 6.07 6.15
N TYR A 304 -3.13 5.02 5.89
CA TYR A 304 -2.81 4.02 6.90
C TYR A 304 -1.60 4.46 7.73
N LEU A 305 -1.69 4.23 9.05
CA LEU A 305 -0.62 4.48 10.00
C LEU A 305 -0.47 3.30 10.95
N ILE A 306 0.76 3.07 11.42
CA ILE A 306 1.03 2.23 12.58
C ILE A 306 1.32 3.18 13.73
N MET A 307 0.42 3.23 14.72
CA MET A 307 0.61 4.10 15.87
C MET A 307 -0.15 3.60 17.09
N LYS A 308 0.26 4.06 18.26
CA LYS A 308 -0.47 3.83 19.50
C LYS A 308 -1.58 4.86 19.66
N LEU A 309 -2.84 4.42 19.54
CA LEU A 309 -3.99 5.28 19.85
C LEU A 309 -3.99 5.69 21.33
N PRO A 310 -4.52 6.87 21.70
CA PRO A 310 -4.54 7.33 23.10
C PRO A 310 -5.20 6.36 24.07
N THR A 311 -6.17 5.56 23.61
CA THR A 311 -6.89 4.55 24.40
C THR A 311 -6.28 3.15 24.33
N ALA A 312 -5.27 2.93 23.48
CA ALA A 312 -4.68 1.62 23.23
C ALA A 312 -3.42 1.41 24.09
N THR A 313 -3.13 0.15 24.40
CA THR A 313 -1.94 -0.25 25.17
C THR A 313 -0.73 -0.51 24.28
N SER A 314 -0.94 -0.86 23.01
CA SER A 314 0.07 -1.17 21.99
C SER A 314 -0.20 -0.39 20.70
N GLU A 315 0.79 -0.39 19.81
CA GLU A 315 0.66 0.08 18.44
C GLU A 315 -0.39 -0.75 17.68
N GLU A 316 -1.13 -0.08 16.80
CA GLU A 316 -2.11 -0.72 15.92
C GLU A 316 -2.02 -0.13 14.51
N PHE A 317 -2.32 -0.96 13.52
CA PHE A 317 -2.52 -0.56 12.13
C PHE A 317 -3.92 0.03 11.96
N ILE A 318 -3.97 1.32 11.64
CA ILE A 318 -5.21 2.10 11.56
C ILE A 318 -5.30 2.84 10.22
N LEU A 319 -6.53 3.03 9.74
CA LEU A 319 -6.85 3.94 8.65
C LEU A 319 -7.38 5.25 9.23
N LEU A 320 -6.75 6.39 8.97
CA LEU A 320 -7.09 7.67 9.58
C LEU A 320 -7.59 8.67 8.54
N SER A 321 -8.58 9.48 8.90
CA SER A 321 -9.03 10.63 8.11
C SER A 321 -9.35 11.84 8.99
N PRO A 322 -8.77 13.02 8.70
CA PRO A 322 -9.08 14.26 9.40
C PRO A 322 -10.43 14.85 8.97
N ILE A 323 -11.04 15.65 9.85
CA ILE A 323 -12.35 16.28 9.63
C ILE A 323 -12.32 17.76 10.02
N THR A 324 -12.91 18.61 9.18
CA THR A 324 -13.09 20.05 9.40
C THR A 324 -14.56 20.47 9.28
N PRO A 325 -14.99 21.59 9.86
CA PRO A 325 -16.30 22.17 9.57
C PRO A 325 -16.38 22.73 8.14
N THR A 326 -17.55 22.77 7.51
CA THR A 326 -17.68 23.37 6.17
C THR A 326 -17.34 24.86 6.12
N LYS A 327 -17.52 25.58 7.23
CA LYS A 327 -17.34 27.04 7.32
C LYS A 327 -15.95 27.47 7.82
N ARG A 328 -15.10 26.52 8.24
CA ARG A 328 -13.80 26.83 8.86
C ARG A 328 -12.78 25.75 8.51
N ASN A 329 -11.52 26.15 8.37
CA ASN A 329 -10.47 25.21 7.98
C ASN A 329 -9.71 24.60 9.17
N ASN A 330 -10.15 24.86 10.41
CA ASN A 330 -9.54 24.25 11.61
C ASN A 330 -10.05 22.82 11.78
N LEU A 331 -9.17 21.91 12.23
CA LEU A 331 -9.56 20.55 12.59
C LEU A 331 -10.52 20.59 13.78
N ILE A 332 -11.47 19.67 13.74
CA ILE A 332 -12.43 19.43 14.82
C ILE A 332 -12.49 17.97 15.24
N ALA A 333 -12.08 17.06 14.36
CA ALA A 333 -12.04 15.64 14.65
C ALA A 333 -11.07 14.91 13.71
N TRP A 334 -10.78 13.67 14.06
CA TRP A 334 -10.33 12.65 13.13
C TRP A 334 -11.11 11.36 13.39
N LEU A 335 -11.29 10.59 12.33
CA LEU A 335 -11.91 9.27 12.35
C LEU A 335 -10.82 8.23 12.06
N ALA A 336 -10.79 7.16 12.84
CA ALA A 336 -9.87 6.04 12.65
C ALA A 336 -10.62 4.70 12.51
N GLY A 337 -10.31 3.93 11.48
CA GLY A 337 -10.73 2.54 11.31
C GLY A 337 -9.62 1.59 11.73
N ARG A 338 -9.91 0.68 12.67
CA ARG A 338 -8.90 -0.21 13.27
C ARG A 338 -8.82 -1.53 12.50
N SER A 339 -7.58 -1.99 12.24
CA SER A 339 -7.32 -3.20 11.44
C SER A 339 -6.84 -4.40 12.25
N ASP A 340 -6.52 -4.23 13.54
CA ASP A 340 -5.81 -5.29 14.27
C ASP A 340 -6.70 -6.10 15.22
N GLY A 341 -6.53 -7.41 15.18
CA GLY A 341 -7.04 -8.37 16.16
C GLY A 341 -8.52 -8.22 16.47
N GLN A 342 -8.86 -8.17 17.76
CA GLN A 342 -10.25 -8.01 18.24
C GLN A 342 -10.83 -6.62 17.98
N ASN A 343 -9.99 -5.68 17.53
CA ASN A 343 -10.40 -4.32 17.21
C ASN A 343 -10.66 -4.12 15.72
N TYR A 344 -10.33 -5.12 14.89
CA TYR A 344 -10.72 -5.13 13.48
C TYR A 344 -12.20 -4.78 13.33
N GLY A 345 -12.49 -3.82 12.46
CA GLY A 345 -13.88 -3.42 12.20
C GLY A 345 -14.36 -2.23 13.02
N LYS A 346 -13.68 -1.87 14.12
CA LYS A 346 -14.12 -0.80 15.02
C LYS A 346 -13.66 0.57 14.52
N LEU A 347 -14.58 1.52 14.54
CA LEU A 347 -14.30 2.93 14.29
C LEU A 347 -14.08 3.68 15.61
N LEU A 348 -13.13 4.63 15.60
CA LEU A 348 -12.88 5.56 16.68
C LEU A 348 -12.99 6.98 16.13
N LEU A 349 -13.97 7.75 16.63
CA LEU A 349 -14.07 9.18 16.36
C LEU A 349 -13.47 9.94 17.55
N TYR A 350 -12.42 10.70 17.30
CA TYR A 350 -11.84 11.60 18.29
C TYR A 350 -12.20 13.04 17.93
N GLN A 351 -12.79 13.76 18.88
CA GLN A 351 -13.20 15.15 18.70
C GLN A 351 -12.28 16.07 19.51
N PHE A 352 -11.77 17.10 18.86
CA PHE A 352 -10.94 18.11 19.50
C PHE A 352 -11.80 19.07 20.35
N PRO A 353 -11.25 19.61 21.45
CA PRO A 353 -11.94 20.61 22.25
C PRO A 353 -12.27 21.87 21.43
N LYS A 354 -13.52 22.36 21.51
CA LYS A 354 -13.96 23.57 20.79
C LYS A 354 -13.23 24.86 21.23
N GLN A 355 -12.48 24.81 22.32
CA GLN A 355 -11.76 25.95 22.90
C GLN A 355 -10.35 26.10 22.33
N GLU A 356 -9.80 25.06 21.69
CA GLU A 356 -8.45 25.07 21.14
C GLU A 356 -8.48 25.20 19.62
N LEU A 357 -7.60 26.04 19.09
CA LEU A 357 -7.41 26.18 17.65
C LEU A 357 -6.47 25.08 17.16
N VAL A 358 -7.03 24.08 16.49
CA VAL A 358 -6.27 23.00 15.86
C VAL A 358 -6.22 23.27 14.35
N PHE A 359 -5.03 23.48 13.79
CA PHE A 359 -4.88 23.81 12.36
C PHE A 359 -5.28 22.64 11.46
N GLY A 360 -5.99 22.92 10.37
CA GLY A 360 -6.25 21.91 9.33
C GLY A 360 -5.14 21.79 8.29
N PRO A 361 -5.17 20.72 7.47
CA PRO A 361 -4.20 20.46 6.42
C PRO A 361 -3.92 21.70 5.55
N GLY A 362 -4.93 22.26 4.91
CA GLY A 362 -4.77 23.47 4.09
C GLY A 362 -4.29 24.73 4.86
N GLN A 363 -4.47 24.81 6.19
CA GLN A 363 -3.89 25.90 6.98
C GLN A 363 -2.39 25.68 7.23
N ILE A 364 -1.97 24.43 7.46
CA ILE A 364 -0.56 24.07 7.64
C ILE A 364 0.19 24.26 6.32
N GLU A 365 -0.36 23.81 5.19
CA GLU A 365 0.23 24.05 3.86
C GLU A 365 0.41 25.54 3.57
N ALA A 366 -0.60 26.36 3.87
CA ALA A 366 -0.49 27.81 3.71
C ALA A 366 0.63 28.40 4.57
N ARG A 367 0.81 27.90 5.80
CA ARG A 367 1.92 28.32 6.68
C ARG A 367 3.28 27.85 6.19
N ILE A 368 3.37 26.63 5.65
CA ILE A 368 4.59 26.10 5.02
C ILE A 368 5.00 27.00 3.85
N ASN A 369 4.06 27.36 2.98
CA ASN A 369 4.31 28.25 1.84
C ASN A 369 4.64 29.70 2.25
N GLN A 370 4.21 30.13 3.44
CA GLN A 370 4.53 31.46 3.97
C GLN A 370 5.93 31.53 4.60
N GLN A 371 6.59 30.40 4.84
CA GLN A 371 7.91 30.39 5.43
C GLN A 371 8.96 30.82 4.38
N PRO A 372 9.67 31.95 4.56
CA PRO A 372 10.54 32.49 3.52
C PRO A 372 11.61 31.51 3.03
N GLN A 373 12.26 30.80 3.95
CA GLN A 373 13.30 29.81 3.61
C GLN A 373 12.76 28.65 2.75
N ILE A 374 11.54 28.20 3.02
CA ILE A 374 10.92 27.11 2.26
C ILE A 374 10.46 27.63 0.89
N SER A 375 9.78 28.78 0.87
CA SER A 375 9.28 29.38 -0.38
C SER A 375 10.41 29.76 -1.34
N GLU A 376 11.52 30.27 -0.83
CA GLU A 376 12.72 30.56 -1.63
C GLU A 376 13.29 29.28 -2.24
N GLN A 377 13.45 28.24 -1.42
CA GLN A 377 13.97 26.95 -1.88
C GLN A 377 13.07 26.28 -2.93
N PHE A 378 11.75 26.30 -2.74
CA PHE A 378 10.80 25.79 -3.73
C PHE A 378 10.89 26.56 -5.04
N SER A 379 10.97 27.89 -4.98
CA SER A 379 11.10 28.73 -6.18
C SER A 379 12.42 28.50 -6.94
N LEU A 380 13.47 28.02 -6.26
CA LEU A 380 14.75 27.64 -6.86
C LEU A 380 14.70 26.25 -7.51
N TRP A 381 14.01 25.30 -6.89
CA TRP A 381 13.85 23.94 -7.42
C TRP A 381 12.82 23.83 -8.54
N ASP A 382 11.83 24.72 -8.53
CA ASP A 382 10.77 24.81 -9.51
C ASP A 382 11.18 25.75 -10.65
N GLN A 383 12.26 25.39 -11.35
CA GLN A 383 12.83 26.16 -12.46
C GLN A 383 13.17 25.26 -13.65
N GLN A 384 12.98 25.81 -14.86
CA GLN A 384 13.37 25.29 -16.18
C GLN A 384 13.91 23.85 -16.20
N GLY A 385 13.00 22.87 -16.30
CA GLY A 385 13.33 21.45 -16.45
C GLY A 385 13.19 20.61 -15.18
N SER A 386 12.88 21.21 -14.03
CA SER A 386 12.56 20.53 -12.77
C SER A 386 11.26 21.07 -12.19
N ARG A 387 10.47 20.18 -11.57
CA ARG A 387 9.21 20.50 -10.90
C ARG A 387 9.24 20.03 -9.45
N VAL A 388 8.79 20.89 -8.53
CA VAL A 388 8.57 20.51 -7.13
C VAL A 388 7.22 19.81 -7.00
N ILE A 389 7.21 18.66 -6.34
CA ILE A 389 5.99 17.90 -6.03
C ILE A 389 5.83 17.84 -4.51
N LYS A 390 4.78 18.48 -4.03
CA LYS A 390 4.28 18.32 -2.66
C LYS A 390 3.47 17.03 -2.57
N GLY A 391 3.90 16.12 -1.70
CA GLY A 391 3.18 14.90 -1.40
C GLY A 391 2.01 15.15 -0.43
N ASN A 392 1.32 14.08 -0.06
CA ASN A 392 0.17 14.20 0.85
C ASN A 392 0.60 14.64 2.25
N LEU A 393 -0.17 15.54 2.86
CA LEU A 393 0.11 16.03 4.21
C LEU A 393 -0.49 15.07 5.25
N LEU A 394 0.39 14.37 5.98
CA LEU A 394 -0.04 13.46 7.05
C LEU A 394 -0.28 14.23 8.35
N VAL A 395 -1.46 14.06 8.94
CA VAL A 395 -1.82 14.58 10.26
C VAL A 395 -1.71 13.44 11.27
N ILE A 396 -0.62 13.42 12.03
CA ILE A 396 -0.29 12.31 12.93
C ILE A 396 -0.58 12.75 14.38
N PRO A 397 -1.63 12.19 15.02
CA PRO A 397 -1.87 12.44 16.42
C PRO A 397 -0.83 11.72 17.29
N ILE A 398 -0.17 12.46 18.17
CA ILE A 398 0.78 11.92 19.14
C ILE A 398 0.37 12.43 20.52
N GLU A 399 -0.10 11.51 21.37
CA GLU A 399 -0.65 11.82 22.69
C GLU A 399 -1.74 12.92 22.64
N GLN A 400 -1.42 14.12 23.10
CA GLN A 400 -2.31 15.29 23.14
C GLN A 400 -1.94 16.36 22.10
N SER A 401 -1.09 16.02 21.12
CA SER A 401 -0.60 16.94 20.10
C SER A 401 -0.73 16.36 18.69
N LEU A 402 -0.56 17.23 17.69
CA LEU A 402 -0.54 16.85 16.29
C LEU A 402 0.83 17.17 15.69
N LEU A 403 1.40 16.19 15.00
CA LEU A 403 2.55 16.34 14.14
C LEU A 403 2.07 16.32 12.68
N TYR A 404 2.51 17.27 11.88
CA TYR A 404 2.21 17.31 10.45
C TYR A 404 3.48 16.97 9.68
N VAL A 405 3.38 16.07 8.70
CA VAL A 405 4.51 15.59 7.91
C VAL A 405 4.15 15.66 6.43
N GLU A 406 4.95 16.39 5.65
CA GLU A 406 4.77 16.55 4.21
C GLU A 406 6.07 16.17 3.49
N PRO A 407 6.07 15.09 2.68
CA PRO A 407 7.22 14.75 1.86
C PRO A 407 7.28 15.64 0.61
N ILE A 408 8.48 16.13 0.29
CA ILE A 408 8.73 16.98 -0.89
C ILE A 408 9.60 16.23 -1.87
N TYR A 409 9.10 16.09 -3.10
CA TYR A 409 9.77 15.41 -4.19
C TYR A 409 10.22 16.39 -5.28
N LEU A 410 11.27 16.05 -6.01
CA LEU A 410 11.63 16.70 -7.28
C LEU A 410 11.47 15.72 -8.42
N GLU A 411 10.98 16.23 -9.55
CA GLU A 411 10.83 15.46 -10.78
C GLU A 411 11.39 16.27 -11.95
N ALA A 412 12.12 15.62 -12.86
CA ALA A 412 12.59 16.26 -14.09
C ALA A 412 11.48 16.24 -15.15
N GLU A 413 11.28 17.34 -15.88
CA GLU A 413 10.23 17.44 -16.90
C GLU A 413 10.37 16.39 -18.02
N ALA A 414 11.60 16.04 -18.38
CA ALA A 414 11.89 15.08 -19.45
C ALA A 414 11.88 13.61 -18.97
N ASN A 415 12.06 13.35 -17.67
CA ASN A 415 12.09 12.01 -17.10
C ASN A 415 11.37 12.00 -15.74
N SER A 416 10.14 11.52 -15.76
CA SER A 416 9.16 11.60 -14.67
C SER A 416 9.42 10.57 -13.56
N LEU A 417 10.58 10.62 -12.93
CA LEU A 417 10.89 9.82 -11.74
C LEU A 417 11.04 10.74 -10.53
N PRO A 418 9.99 10.89 -9.70
CA PRO A 418 10.05 11.69 -8.49
C PRO A 418 11.07 11.15 -7.49
N THR A 419 11.93 12.02 -6.98
CA THR A 419 12.90 11.73 -5.92
C THR A 419 12.56 12.54 -4.67
N LEU A 420 12.53 11.90 -3.50
CA LEU A 420 12.34 12.60 -2.24
C LEU A 420 13.59 13.44 -1.96
N VAL A 421 13.41 14.75 -1.73
CA VAL A 421 14.52 15.66 -1.44
C VAL A 421 14.47 16.24 -0.05
N ARG A 422 13.27 16.43 0.51
CA ARG A 422 13.05 16.98 1.84
C ARG A 422 11.80 16.42 2.47
N VAL A 423 11.73 16.54 3.78
CA VAL A 423 10.54 16.34 4.59
C VAL A 423 10.28 17.62 5.36
N VAL A 424 9.07 18.16 5.23
CA VAL A 424 8.59 19.27 6.05
C VAL A 424 7.85 18.70 7.25
N VAL A 425 8.25 19.13 8.44
CA VAL A 425 7.58 18.77 9.69
C VAL A 425 7.08 20.04 10.36
N ALA A 426 5.80 20.05 10.71
CA ALA A 426 5.20 21.12 11.49
C ALA A 426 4.68 20.61 12.84
N TYR A 427 5.00 21.36 13.89
CA TYR A 427 4.52 21.12 15.25
C TYR A 427 4.25 22.47 15.92
N LYS A 428 3.00 22.70 16.32
CA LYS A 428 2.52 23.99 16.86
C LYS A 428 2.85 25.15 15.91
N ASP A 429 3.74 26.05 16.32
CA ASP A 429 4.17 27.22 15.54
C ASP A 429 5.54 27.03 14.88
N SER A 430 6.16 25.86 15.02
CA SER A 430 7.45 25.53 14.41
C SER A 430 7.23 24.74 13.14
N ILE A 431 7.92 25.14 12.07
CA ILE A 431 7.93 24.46 10.76
C ILE A 431 9.40 24.32 10.37
N ILE A 432 9.83 23.09 10.14
CA ILE A 432 11.20 22.74 9.75
C ILE A 432 11.14 21.95 8.46
N MET A 433 12.09 22.19 7.57
CA MET A 433 12.31 21.40 6.36
C MET A 433 13.72 20.82 6.42
N ALA A 434 13.84 19.48 6.40
CA ALA A 434 15.12 18.78 6.49
C ALA A 434 15.22 17.66 5.43
N PRO A 435 16.42 17.17 5.10
CA PRO A 435 16.63 16.02 4.21
C PRO A 435 15.85 14.76 4.59
N THR A 436 15.76 14.45 5.89
CA THR A 436 15.11 13.24 6.40
C THR A 436 14.05 13.56 7.45
N LEU A 437 13.11 12.62 7.67
CA LEU A 437 12.12 12.74 8.73
C LEU A 437 12.79 12.80 10.11
N ASP A 438 13.82 11.98 10.33
CA ASP A 438 14.55 11.92 11.61
C ASP A 438 15.24 13.25 11.92
N GLU A 439 15.93 13.87 10.94
CA GLU A 439 16.55 15.19 11.10
C GLU A 439 15.51 16.28 11.35
N ALA A 440 14.36 16.23 10.66
CA ALA A 440 13.28 17.19 10.87
C ALA A 440 12.69 17.08 12.29
N ILE A 441 12.49 15.85 12.80
CA ILE A 441 12.02 15.58 14.16
C ILE A 441 13.07 16.01 15.19
N GLU A 442 14.35 15.69 15.00
CA GLU A 442 15.40 16.09 15.94
C GLU A 442 15.50 17.62 16.03
N THR A 443 15.47 18.30 14.88
CA THR A 443 15.59 19.76 14.82
C THR A 443 14.38 20.46 15.46
N ILE A 444 13.17 19.97 15.24
CA ILE A 444 11.95 20.62 15.76
C ILE A 444 11.80 20.44 17.28
N PHE A 445 12.27 19.32 17.84
CA PHE A 445 12.19 19.06 19.29
C PHE A 445 13.48 19.39 20.06
N ASN A 446 14.62 19.56 19.38
CA ASN A 446 15.89 19.92 19.99
C ASN A 446 16.62 21.05 19.22
N PRO A 447 16.08 22.28 19.21
CA PRO A 447 16.59 23.39 18.39
C PRO A 447 17.98 23.90 18.82
N LYS A 448 18.54 23.43 19.94
CA LYS A 448 19.87 23.86 20.41
C LYS A 448 21.02 23.13 19.69
N LYS A 449 20.77 21.95 19.11
CA LYS A 449 21.80 21.19 18.40
C LYS A 449 22.11 21.76 17.01
N SER A 450 21.15 22.41 16.36
CA SER A 450 21.30 22.97 15.01
C SER A 450 22.09 24.29 14.96
N GLN A 451 22.26 25.00 16.09
CA GLN A 451 23.08 26.22 16.13
C GLN A 451 24.59 25.95 16.29
N ASP A 452 24.98 24.76 16.75
CA ASP A 452 26.40 24.41 16.95
C ASP A 452 27.08 23.84 15.70
N GLU A 453 26.33 23.44 14.66
CA GLU A 453 26.91 22.93 13.40
C GLU A 453 27.10 24.00 12.31
N ASP A 454 26.40 25.14 12.38
CA ASP A 454 26.51 26.21 11.37
C ASP A 454 27.67 27.20 11.61
N ILE A 455 28.44 27.03 12.69
CA ILE A 455 29.61 27.87 12.99
C ILE A 455 30.75 27.01 13.53
N ILE A 456 31.53 26.38 12.66
CA ILE A 456 33.02 26.35 12.63
C ILE A 456 33.40 25.56 11.36
N ARG A 457 33.56 26.26 10.23
CA ARG A 457 34.65 25.94 9.31
C ARG A 457 35.75 26.93 9.61
N SER A 458 36.67 26.54 10.50
CA SER A 458 37.93 27.25 10.67
C SER A 458 38.70 27.16 9.34
N THR A 459 39.08 28.30 8.79
CA THR A 459 39.88 28.43 7.55
C THR A 459 41.38 28.18 7.77
N ASP A 460 41.80 27.52 8.85
CA ASP A 460 43.22 27.33 9.18
C ASP A 460 43.86 26.03 8.62
N GLU A 461 43.14 25.21 7.84
CA GLU A 461 43.73 24.04 7.15
C GLU A 461 43.91 24.26 5.64
N LEU A 462 44.48 25.41 5.23
CA LEU A 462 44.98 25.60 3.86
C LEU A 462 46.28 26.42 3.84
N ILE A 463 47.29 26.00 4.61
CA ILE A 463 48.68 26.38 4.32
C ILE A 463 49.55 25.13 4.45
N PRO A 464 50.11 24.59 3.35
CA PRO A 464 51.10 23.53 3.46
C PRO A 464 52.38 24.07 4.10
N ASN A 465 52.84 23.40 5.16
CA ASN A 465 54.15 23.61 5.76
C ASN A 465 55.24 23.57 4.69
N VAL A 466 55.89 24.71 4.45
CA VAL A 466 57.16 24.76 3.73
C VAL A 466 58.25 24.62 4.78
N ASP A 467 58.94 23.49 4.78
CA ASP A 467 60.16 23.28 5.55
C ASP A 467 61.20 24.32 5.12
N VAL A 468 61.54 25.23 6.04
CA VAL A 468 62.69 26.13 5.90
C VAL A 468 63.80 25.59 6.79
N GLU A 469 64.83 25.03 6.14
CA GLU A 469 66.10 24.63 6.74
C GLU A 469 66.77 25.84 7.45
N PRO A 470 67.29 25.71 8.68
CA PRO A 470 68.01 26.79 9.32
C PRO A 470 69.42 26.94 8.72
N ARG A 471 69.76 28.16 8.28
CA ARG A 471 71.15 28.55 7.98
C ARG A 471 71.96 28.58 9.28
N PRO A 472 73.23 28.13 9.27
CA PRO A 472 74.10 28.19 10.44
C PRO A 472 74.61 29.62 10.65
N GLU A 473 74.58 30.08 11.91
CA GLU A 473 75.34 31.25 12.36
C GLU A 473 76.84 30.94 12.28
N GLY A 474 77.58 31.85 11.64
CA GLY A 474 79.03 31.80 11.53
C GLY A 474 79.60 33.20 11.62
N ASP A 475 80.15 33.48 12.80
CA ASP A 475 81.22 34.39 13.19
C ASP A 475 81.29 35.88 12.77
N SER A 476 81.66 36.65 13.81
CA SER A 476 82.22 38.01 13.94
C SER A 476 81.31 39.23 13.88
#